data_AF-A0AAQ3PKA3-F1
#
_entry.id   AF-A0AAQ3PKA3-F1
#
_cell.length_a   1.000
_cell.length_b   1.000
_cell.length_c   1.000
_cell.angle_alpha   90.00
_cell.angle_beta   90.00
_cell.angle_gamma   90.00
#
_symmetry.space_group_name_H-M   'P 1'
#
loop_
_entity.id
_entity.type
_entity.pdbx_description
1 polymer ?
#
loop_
_entity_poly.entity_id
_entity_poly.type
_entity_poly.pdbx_seq_one_letter_code
_entity_poly.pdbx_strand_id
1 'polypeptide(L)'
;MTVEISIQDEFGSCRDIYVRHAPTRRNSYEAAISDAAREALTTLCHTHRDDLAITSRRYYPCRAIEGLDSWIANPEAEQNPRLESTIEYLATFNTDYNVALDELDMVRYENQKLRAWVAHGVEPADEEPVEDPADAPRRKKARYNDPEARTYIRHHED
;
A
#
# COMPACT_ATOMS: atom_id res chain seq x y z
N MET A 1 -9.00 9.68 -12.35
CA MET A 1 -8.37 10.85 -11.72
C MET A 1 -6.86 10.71 -11.83
N THR A 2 -6.09 11.78 -12.07
CA THR A 2 -4.62 11.70 -12.22
C THR A 2 -3.94 12.28 -10.97
N VAL A 3 -2.98 11.54 -10.39
CA VAL A 3 -2.10 12.03 -9.33
C VAL A 3 -0.66 11.99 -9.83
N GLU A 4 0.03 13.11 -9.67
CA GLU A 4 1.45 13.26 -9.96
C GLU A 4 2.20 13.38 -8.64
N ILE A 5 3.28 12.62 -8.51
CA ILE A 5 4.16 12.68 -7.35
C ILE A 5 5.55 13.13 -7.80
N SER A 6 5.94 14.31 -7.33
CA SER A 6 7.29 14.82 -7.45
C SER A 6 8.10 14.48 -6.18
N ILE A 7 9.40 14.28 -6.36
CA ILE A 7 10.38 14.23 -5.28
C ILE A 7 11.29 15.45 -5.41
N GLN A 8 11.56 16.11 -4.29
CA GLN A 8 12.61 17.10 -4.20
C GLN A 8 13.92 16.41 -3.85
N ASP A 9 14.97 16.70 -4.60
CA ASP A 9 16.32 16.35 -4.20
C ASP A 9 16.83 17.25 -3.06
N GLU A 10 17.98 16.87 -2.51
CA GLU A 10 18.72 17.61 -1.48
C GLU A 10 19.18 19.02 -1.91
N PHE A 11 19.08 19.34 -3.20
CA PHE A 11 19.41 20.64 -3.79
C PHE A 11 18.17 21.49 -4.16
N GLY A 12 16.96 21.00 -3.85
CA GLY A 12 15.69 21.68 -4.13
C GLY A 12 15.15 21.50 -5.56
N SER A 13 15.76 20.65 -6.37
CA SER A 13 15.26 20.29 -7.70
C SER A 13 14.07 19.32 -7.57
N CYS A 14 12.93 19.66 -8.15
CA CYS A 14 11.78 18.76 -8.26
C CYS A 14 11.92 17.91 -9.52
N ARG A 15 11.88 16.59 -9.36
CA ARG A 15 11.67 15.67 -10.48
C ARG A 15 10.33 14.96 -10.32
N ASP A 16 9.53 14.98 -11.38
CA ASP A 16 8.33 14.15 -11.47
C ASP A 16 8.74 12.71 -11.71
N ILE A 17 8.31 11.81 -10.82
CA ILE A 17 8.77 10.42 -10.85
C ILE A 17 7.61 9.47 -11.14
N TYR A 18 6.37 9.86 -10.85
CA TYR A 18 5.25 8.96 -11.07
C TYR A 18 3.92 9.68 -11.34
N VAL A 19 3.22 9.21 -12.37
CA VAL A 19 1.88 9.64 -12.76
C VAL A 19 0.97 8.42 -12.73
N ARG A 20 -0.12 8.46 -11.96
CA ARG A 20 -1.08 7.36 -11.90
C ARG A 20 -2.51 7.79 -12.16
N HIS A 21 -3.21 6.99 -12.96
CA HIS A 21 -4.64 7.10 -13.20
C HIS A 21 -5.40 6.16 -12.27
N ALA A 22 -6.09 6.72 -11.27
CA ALA A 22 -7.01 5.93 -10.45
C ALA A 22 -8.41 5.89 -11.11
N PRO A 23 -8.95 4.70 -11.43
CA PRO A 23 -10.28 4.54 -12.00
C PRO A 23 -11.39 4.37 -10.94
N THR A 24 -11.04 4.27 -9.65
CA THR A 24 -11.97 3.85 -8.60
C THR A 24 -13.03 4.92 -8.28
N ARG A 25 -14.32 4.58 -8.41
CA ARG A 25 -15.43 5.42 -7.93
C ARG A 25 -15.46 5.41 -6.40
N ARG A 26 -15.34 6.58 -5.77
CA ARG A 26 -15.53 6.77 -4.32
C ARG A 26 -16.72 7.69 -4.06
N ASN A 27 -17.27 7.62 -2.85
CA ASN A 27 -18.48 8.37 -2.45
C ASN A 27 -18.27 9.90 -2.44
N SER A 28 -17.03 10.36 -2.39
CA SER A 28 -16.68 11.79 -2.48
C SER A 28 -15.42 12.00 -3.33
N TYR A 29 -15.26 13.21 -3.84
CA TYR A 29 -14.10 13.63 -4.63
C TYR A 29 -12.80 13.59 -3.80
N GLU A 30 -12.85 14.06 -2.55
CA GLU A 30 -11.70 14.02 -1.63
C GLU A 30 -11.26 12.58 -1.32
N ALA A 31 -12.21 11.67 -1.09
CA ALA A 31 -11.90 10.27 -0.88
C ALA A 31 -11.27 9.63 -2.12
N ALA A 32 -11.70 10.03 -3.33
CA ALA A 32 -11.09 9.59 -4.57
C ALA A 32 -9.64 10.12 -4.70
N ILE A 33 -9.39 11.37 -4.32
CA ILE A 33 -8.03 11.95 -4.34
C ILE A 33 -7.10 11.22 -3.39
N SER A 34 -7.52 11.04 -2.14
CA SER A 34 -6.71 10.41 -1.11
C SER A 34 -6.40 8.95 -1.46
N ASP A 35 -7.36 8.21 -2.03
CA ASP A 35 -7.12 6.84 -2.47
C ASP A 35 -6.14 6.79 -3.64
N ALA A 36 -6.32 7.64 -4.64
CA ALA A 36 -5.42 7.74 -5.78
C ALA A 36 -3.99 8.11 -5.36
N ALA A 37 -3.85 9.05 -4.41
CA ALA A 37 -2.56 9.48 -3.88
C ALA A 37 -1.88 8.37 -3.05
N ARG A 38 -2.64 7.68 -2.20
CA ARG A 38 -2.14 6.54 -1.42
C ARG A 38 -1.59 5.45 -2.33
N GLU A 39 -2.33 5.13 -3.39
CA GLU A 39 -1.99 4.04 -4.28
C GLU A 39 -0.84 4.42 -5.23
N ALA A 40 -0.78 5.69 -5.65
CA ALA A 40 0.39 6.25 -6.34
C ALA A 40 1.64 6.22 -5.44
N LEU A 41 1.53 6.61 -4.17
CA LEU A 41 2.62 6.53 -3.19
C LEU A 41 3.07 5.09 -2.95
N THR A 42 2.12 4.16 -2.83
CA THR A 42 2.42 2.74 -2.65
C THR A 42 3.22 2.21 -3.84
N THR A 43 2.83 2.56 -5.05
CA THR A 43 3.54 2.14 -6.26
C THR A 43 4.93 2.77 -6.34
N LEU A 44 5.03 4.07 -6.07
CA LEU A 44 6.30 4.81 -6.04
C LEU A 44 7.29 4.20 -5.03
N CYS A 45 6.82 3.89 -3.81
CA CYS A 45 7.66 3.30 -2.78
C CYS A 45 8.13 1.90 -3.13
N HIS A 46 7.35 1.19 -3.94
CA HIS A 46 7.74 -0.11 -4.48
C HIS A 46 8.75 0.03 -5.64
N THR A 47 8.48 0.87 -6.64
CA THR A 47 9.27 0.94 -7.89
C THR A 47 10.54 1.78 -7.77
N HIS A 48 10.50 2.84 -6.97
CA HIS A 48 11.60 3.82 -6.81
C HIS A 48 12.17 3.81 -5.38
N ARG A 49 12.21 2.63 -4.76
CA ARG A 49 12.63 2.49 -3.35
C ARG A 49 14.02 3.09 -3.09
N ASP A 50 14.96 2.86 -4.02
CA ASP A 50 16.36 3.23 -3.83
C ASP A 50 16.50 4.76 -3.93
N ASP A 51 15.73 5.38 -4.83
CA ASP A 51 15.64 6.84 -4.96
C ASP A 51 15.00 7.49 -3.71
N LEU A 52 14.07 6.79 -3.05
CA LEU A 52 13.37 7.26 -1.87
C LEU A 52 14.16 7.09 -0.57
N ALA A 53 15.16 6.20 -0.54
CA ALA A 53 15.93 5.88 0.67
C ALA A 53 16.65 7.09 1.28
N ILE A 54 17.04 8.04 0.43
CA ILE A 54 17.72 9.29 0.84
C ILE A 54 16.74 10.43 1.17
N THR A 55 15.44 10.22 0.98
CA THR A 55 14.42 11.26 1.13
C THR A 55 13.68 11.13 2.46
N SER A 56 12.86 12.14 2.80
CA SER A 56 11.94 12.07 3.94
C SER A 56 10.90 10.94 3.83
N ARG A 57 10.74 10.32 2.65
CA ARG A 57 9.81 9.22 2.40
C ARG A 57 10.40 7.83 2.70
N ARG A 58 11.66 7.73 3.11
CA ARG A 58 12.29 6.44 3.47
C ARG A 58 11.56 5.66 4.57
N TYR A 59 10.81 6.36 5.43
CA TYR A 59 10.00 5.74 6.48
C TYR A 59 8.59 5.34 6.02
N TYR A 60 8.28 5.50 4.73
CA TYR A 60 7.03 4.99 4.19
C TYR A 60 7.10 3.46 4.09
N PRO A 61 6.07 2.72 4.55
CA PRO A 61 6.03 1.27 4.46
C PRO A 61 6.17 0.77 3.02
N CYS A 62 7.19 -0.02 2.78
CA CYS A 62 7.50 -0.63 1.49
C CYS A 62 7.11 -2.10 1.50
N ARG A 63 6.60 -2.60 0.38
CA ARG A 63 6.18 -4.00 0.24
C ARG A 63 7.29 -4.83 -0.38
N ALA A 64 7.45 -6.07 0.08
CA ALA A 64 8.26 -7.05 -0.63
C ALA A 64 7.57 -7.45 -1.94
N ILE A 65 8.36 -7.64 -3.00
CA ILE A 65 7.87 -8.21 -4.27
C ILE A 65 7.34 -9.61 -3.97
N GLU A 66 6.05 -9.85 -4.24
CA GLU A 66 5.37 -11.14 -4.00
C GLU A 66 5.37 -11.62 -2.54
N GLY A 67 5.71 -10.75 -1.58
CA GLY A 67 5.69 -11.03 -0.15
C GLY A 67 4.35 -10.69 0.51
N LEU A 68 4.11 -11.29 1.67
CA LEU A 68 3.03 -10.88 2.59
C LEU A 68 3.51 -9.77 3.53
N ASP A 69 4.81 -9.64 3.68
CA ASP A 69 5.49 -8.74 4.57
C ASP A 69 5.73 -7.36 3.96
N SER A 70 5.80 -6.38 4.84
CA SER A 70 6.18 -5.01 4.53
C SER A 70 7.32 -4.59 5.45
N TRP A 71 8.04 -3.55 5.07
CA TRP A 71 9.14 -3.06 5.88
C TRP A 71 9.23 -1.55 5.87
N ILE A 72 9.81 -1.00 6.92
CA ILE A 72 10.09 0.43 7.09
C ILE A 72 11.59 0.61 7.32
N ALA A 73 12.19 1.67 6.78
CA ALA A 73 13.61 1.96 7.03
C ALA A 73 13.90 2.15 8.52
N ASN A 74 15.06 1.65 8.97
CA ASN A 74 15.50 1.80 10.34
C ASN A 74 15.89 3.26 10.67
N PRO A 75 15.34 3.87 11.74
CA PRO A 75 15.71 5.20 12.19
C PRO A 75 16.94 5.29 13.12
N GLU A 76 17.64 4.19 13.40
CA GLU A 76 18.77 4.15 14.35
C GLU A 76 19.86 5.19 14.02
N ALA A 77 20.11 5.45 12.73
CA ALA A 77 21.13 6.41 12.30
C ALA A 77 20.82 7.84 12.78
N GLU A 78 19.55 8.16 13.03
CA GLU A 78 19.11 9.48 13.48
C GLU A 78 19.25 9.69 14.99
N GLN A 79 19.50 8.62 15.77
CA GLN A 79 19.66 8.65 17.23
C GLN A 79 18.54 9.43 17.94
N ASN A 80 17.30 9.26 17.46
CA ASN A 80 16.14 9.99 17.93
C ASN A 80 15.08 9.02 18.49
N PRO A 81 14.96 8.89 19.81
CA PRO A 81 14.06 7.91 20.43
C PRO A 81 12.57 8.19 20.16
N ARG A 82 12.20 9.45 19.86
CA ARG A 82 10.84 9.78 19.44
C ARG A 82 10.54 9.27 18.04
N LEU A 83 11.54 9.31 17.16
CA LEU A 83 11.40 8.80 15.80
C LEU A 83 11.32 7.26 15.80
N GLU A 84 12.17 6.60 16.58
CA GLU A 84 12.15 5.16 16.80
C GLU A 84 10.77 4.67 17.25
N SER A 85 10.28 5.19 18.37
CA SER A 85 8.94 4.84 18.87
C SER A 85 7.82 5.13 17.87
N THR A 86 7.90 6.25 17.15
CA THR A 86 6.90 6.59 16.12
C THR A 86 6.89 5.56 14.98
N ILE A 87 8.07 5.08 14.56
CA ILE A 87 8.20 4.09 13.50
C ILE A 87 7.73 2.70 13.95
N GLU A 88 7.98 2.32 15.20
CA GLU A 88 7.41 1.09 15.78
C GLU A 88 5.87 1.11 15.78
N TYR A 89 5.28 2.23 16.19
CA TYR A 89 3.83 2.43 16.10
C TYR A 89 3.34 2.40 14.66
N LEU A 90 4.08 3.01 13.73
CA LEU A 90 3.74 3.01 12.31
C LEU A 90 3.78 1.61 11.71
N ALA A 91 4.77 0.78 12.08
CA ALA A 91 4.86 -0.61 11.65
C ALA A 91 3.66 -1.44 12.13
N THR A 92 3.32 -1.30 13.42
CA THR A 92 2.16 -1.98 14.01
C THR A 92 0.86 -1.55 13.33
N PHE A 93 0.66 -0.23 13.19
CA PHE A 93 -0.50 0.34 12.52
C PHE A 93 -0.62 -0.09 11.06
N ASN A 94 0.49 -0.13 10.31
CA ASN A 94 0.47 -0.56 8.91
C ASN A 94 0.06 -2.04 8.78
N THR A 95 0.53 -2.88 9.71
CA THR A 95 0.14 -4.29 9.79
C THR A 95 -1.38 -4.42 9.99
N ASP A 96 -1.93 -3.78 11.02
CA ASP A 96 -3.36 -3.80 11.32
C ASP A 96 -4.20 -3.25 10.16
N TYR A 97 -3.71 -2.17 9.53
CA TYR A 97 -4.36 -1.55 8.37
C TYR A 97 -4.40 -2.49 7.17
N ASN A 98 -3.31 -3.21 6.88
CA ASN A 98 -3.27 -4.19 5.79
C ASN A 98 -4.23 -5.35 6.06
N VAL A 99 -4.29 -5.86 7.30
CA VAL A 99 -5.25 -6.91 7.70
C VAL A 99 -6.68 -6.44 7.48
N ALA A 100 -7.03 -5.24 7.95
CA ALA A 100 -8.37 -4.68 7.77
C ALA A 100 -8.74 -4.49 6.28
N LEU A 101 -7.77 -4.16 5.43
CA LEU A 101 -8.00 -4.10 3.98
C LEU A 101 -8.30 -5.48 3.37
N ASP A 102 -7.58 -6.53 3.78
CA ASP A 102 -7.83 -7.90 3.29
C ASP A 102 -9.22 -8.40 3.72
N GLU A 103 -9.62 -8.15 4.97
CA GLU A 103 -10.95 -8.47 5.47
C GLU A 103 -12.04 -7.73 4.70
N LEU A 104 -11.83 -6.44 4.44
CA LEU A 104 -12.79 -5.63 3.68
C LEU A 104 -12.97 -6.16 2.25
N ASP A 105 -11.89 -6.56 1.59
CA ASP A 105 -11.95 -7.12 0.24
C ASP A 105 -12.65 -8.48 0.23
N MET A 106 -12.44 -9.31 1.26
CA MET A 106 -13.15 -10.59 1.44
C MET A 106 -14.65 -10.37 1.63
N VAL A 107 -15.05 -9.45 2.52
CA VAL A 107 -16.46 -9.12 2.75
C VAL A 107 -17.12 -8.55 1.50
N ARG A 108 -16.40 -7.73 0.72
CA ARG A 108 -16.90 -7.20 -0.57
C ARG A 108 -17.15 -8.32 -1.57
N TYR A 109 -16.20 -9.25 -1.69
CA TYR A 109 -16.32 -10.41 -2.56
C TYR A 109 -17.54 -11.28 -2.17
N GLU A 110 -17.69 -11.60 -0.89
CA GLU A 110 -18.85 -12.36 -0.40
C GLU A 110 -20.17 -11.61 -0.61
N ASN A 111 -20.21 -10.29 -0.37
CA ASN A 111 -21.41 -9.48 -0.57
C ASN A 111 -21.83 -9.45 -2.05
N GLN A 112 -20.86 -9.31 -2.95
CA GLN A 112 -21.09 -9.38 -4.38
C GLN A 112 -21.58 -10.76 -4.81
N LYS A 113 -20.98 -11.83 -4.26
CA LYS A 113 -21.42 -13.22 -4.48
C LYS A 113 -22.87 -13.42 -4.06
N LEU A 114 -23.24 -12.96 -2.86
CA LEU A 114 -24.60 -13.05 -2.33
C LEU A 114 -25.59 -12.23 -3.17
N ARG A 115 -25.22 -11.01 -3.60
CA ARG A 115 -26.08 -10.19 -4.47
C ARG A 115 -26.34 -10.85 -5.82
N ALA A 116 -25.31 -11.44 -6.43
CA ALA A 116 -25.46 -12.18 -7.69
C ALA A 116 -26.35 -13.42 -7.52
N TRP A 117 -26.16 -14.17 -6.44
CA TRP A 117 -27.00 -15.32 -6.11
C TRP A 117 -28.46 -14.95 -5.90
N VAL A 118 -28.75 -13.88 -5.16
CA VAL A 118 -30.13 -13.37 -4.95
C VAL A 118 -30.74 -12.87 -6.27
N ALA A 119 -29.97 -12.20 -7.12
CA ALA A 119 -30.47 -11.61 -8.36
C ALA A 119 -30.73 -12.63 -9.47
N HIS A 120 -29.92 -13.69 -9.55
CA HIS A 120 -29.90 -14.60 -10.70
C HIS A 120 -30.10 -16.08 -10.36
N GLY A 121 -30.07 -16.48 -9.09
CA GLY A 121 -30.17 -17.90 -8.69
C GLY A 121 -29.00 -18.77 -9.14
N VAL A 122 -27.91 -18.14 -9.61
CA VAL A 122 -26.71 -18.79 -10.14
C VAL A 122 -25.55 -18.46 -9.21
N GLU A 123 -24.74 -19.46 -8.87
CA GLU A 123 -23.47 -19.24 -8.18
C GLU A 123 -22.54 -18.48 -9.15
N PRO A 124 -22.07 -17.27 -8.81
CA PRO A 124 -21.28 -16.48 -9.74
C PRO A 124 -19.97 -17.19 -10.05
N ALA A 125 -19.59 -17.17 -11.33
CA ALA A 125 -18.28 -17.62 -11.76
C ALA A 125 -17.19 -16.85 -11.00
N ASP A 126 -16.10 -17.53 -10.65
CA ASP A 126 -14.92 -16.88 -10.09
C ASP A 126 -14.55 -15.70 -10.99
N GLU A 127 -14.55 -14.49 -10.43
CA GLU A 127 -14.22 -13.31 -11.21
C GLU A 127 -12.79 -13.45 -11.74
N GLU A 128 -12.62 -13.28 -13.05
CA GLU A 128 -11.31 -13.05 -13.61
C GLU A 128 -10.68 -11.88 -12.84
N PRO A 129 -9.43 -12.00 -12.39
CA PRO A 129 -8.83 -11.02 -11.51
C PRO A 129 -8.90 -9.63 -12.16
N VAL A 130 -9.70 -8.72 -11.58
CA VAL A 130 -9.75 -7.33 -12.02
C VAL A 130 -8.31 -6.85 -12.17
N GLU A 131 -7.92 -6.46 -13.39
CA GLU A 131 -6.61 -5.85 -13.63
C GLU A 131 -6.49 -4.70 -12.66
N ASP A 132 -5.54 -4.83 -11.72
CA ASP A 132 -5.29 -3.77 -10.76
C ASP A 132 -4.77 -2.61 -11.62
N PRO A 133 -5.47 -1.47 -11.70
CA PRO A 133 -4.99 -0.31 -12.43
C PRO A 133 -3.73 0.28 -11.78
N ALA A 134 -3.27 -0.28 -10.66
CA ALA A 134 -1.94 -0.05 -10.15
C ALA A 134 -0.95 -1.00 -10.83
N ASP A 135 0.06 -0.44 -11.48
CA ASP A 135 1.33 -1.13 -11.78
C ASP A 135 2.09 -1.56 -10.49
N ALA A 136 1.45 -1.51 -9.32
CA ALA A 136 1.97 -2.11 -8.11
C ALA A 136 1.79 -3.64 -8.19
N PRO A 137 2.77 -4.42 -7.72
CA PRO A 137 2.64 -5.87 -7.70
C PRO A 137 1.36 -6.26 -6.96
N ARG A 138 0.63 -7.23 -7.53
CA ARG A 138 -0.53 -7.80 -6.87
C ARG A 138 -0.12 -8.32 -5.50
N ARG A 139 -0.78 -7.79 -4.47
CA ARG A 139 -0.56 -8.22 -3.09
C ARG A 139 -0.94 -9.69 -2.97
N LYS A 140 -0.08 -10.51 -2.38
CA LYS A 140 -0.54 -11.80 -1.86
C LYS A 140 -1.54 -11.50 -0.74
N LYS A 141 -2.72 -12.10 -0.83
CA LYS A 141 -3.75 -11.95 0.20
C LYS A 141 -3.39 -12.86 1.36
N ALA A 142 -3.17 -12.26 2.52
CA ALA A 142 -2.91 -13.01 3.73
C ALA A 142 -4.19 -13.75 4.14
N ARG A 143 -4.03 -14.89 4.83
CA ARG A 143 -5.15 -15.44 5.61
C ARG A 143 -5.36 -14.59 6.86
N TYR A 144 -6.54 -14.67 7.45
CA TYR A 144 -6.79 -14.04 8.75
C TYR A 144 -5.73 -14.47 9.78
N ASN A 145 -5.08 -13.51 10.44
CA ASN A 145 -3.95 -13.69 11.36
C ASN A 145 -2.71 -14.40 10.76
N ASP A 146 -2.41 -14.19 9.48
CA ASP A 146 -1.16 -14.71 8.91
C ASP A 146 0.06 -14.02 9.56
N PRO A 147 0.93 -14.76 10.28
CA PRO A 147 2.11 -14.19 10.93
C PRO A 147 3.16 -13.68 9.92
N GLU A 148 3.07 -14.11 8.65
CA GLU A 148 3.92 -13.61 7.57
C GLU A 148 3.46 -12.23 7.06
N ALA A 149 2.23 -11.81 7.36
CA ALA A 149 1.65 -10.53 6.93
C ALA A 149 2.00 -9.36 7.86
N ARG A 150 3.28 -9.24 8.23
CA ARG A 150 3.75 -8.25 9.21
C ARG A 150 4.58 -7.14 8.57
N THR A 151 4.51 -5.95 9.16
CA THR A 151 5.44 -4.87 8.86
C THR A 151 6.58 -4.88 9.88
N TYR A 152 7.82 -4.93 9.41
CA TYR A 152 9.02 -4.91 10.27
C TYR A 152 9.92 -3.71 10.00
N ILE A 153 10.74 -3.35 10.99
CA ILE A 153 11.80 -2.36 10.79
C ILE A 153 12.99 -3.07 10.14
N ARG A 154 13.41 -2.60 8.97
CA ARG A 154 14.51 -3.21 8.22
C ARG A 154 15.83 -2.65 8.71
N HIS A 155 16.55 -3.45 9.49
CA HIS A 155 17.96 -3.20 9.77
C HIS A 155 18.75 -3.48 8.48
N HIS A 156 19.71 -2.61 8.12
CA HIS A 156 20.63 -2.88 7.02
C HIS A 156 21.38 -4.18 7.34
N GLU A 157 21.22 -5.21 6.51
CA GLU A 157 22.20 -6.29 6.42
C GLU A 157 23.33 -5.79 5.50
N ASP A 158 24.57 -5.98 5.95
CA ASP A 158 25.82 -5.72 5.22
C ASP A 158 25.89 -6.45 3.87
#